data_AF-A0A6G3T9K3-F1
#
_entry.id   AF-A0A6G3T9K3-F1
#
_cell.length_a   1.000
_cell.length_b   1.000
_cell.length_c   1.000
_cell.angle_alpha   90.00
_cell.angle_beta   90.00
_cell.angle_gamma   90.00
#
_symmetry.space_group_name_H-M   'P 1'
#
loop_
_entity.id
_entity.type
_entity.pdbx_description
1 polymer ?
#
loop_
_entity_poly.entity_id
_entity_poly.type
_entity_poly.pdbx_seq_one_letter_code
_entity_poly.pdbx_strand_id
1 'polypeptide(L)'
;METRDAGRSPVWLLTVWGATRLVLLLFVLKVLVFPGPDVTGDVSVIYRDWADVLRTGTFPLDDVTWQYPPAAAFAVLSPGLLPFLEYATAFFVLACVTDAAVLALLWQAGRGTGRSPRGAWVWVAGVPLLGPTVYARYDVMVTAVAVAALLAAGRHPRVAGA
;
A
#
# COMPACT_ATOMS: atom_id res chain seq x y z
N MET A 1 -36.41 -21.74 -2.93
CA MET A 1 -35.55 -21.11 -1.89
C MET A 1 -34.42 -20.44 -2.63
N GLU A 2 -34.63 -19.18 -2.98
CA GLU A 2 -33.72 -18.39 -3.80
C GLU A 2 -32.51 -18.02 -2.94
N THR A 3 -31.40 -18.70 -3.16
CA THR A 3 -30.13 -18.32 -2.56
C THR A 3 -29.76 -16.98 -3.19
N ARG A 4 -30.16 -15.88 -2.52
CA ARG A 4 -29.59 -14.56 -2.79
C ARG A 4 -28.09 -14.74 -2.70
N ASP A 5 -27.44 -14.77 -3.87
CA ASP A 5 -26.00 -14.75 -3.99
C ASP A 5 -25.52 -13.65 -3.05
N ALA A 6 -24.87 -14.05 -1.96
CA ALA A 6 -24.25 -13.16 -1.02
C ALA A 6 -23.00 -12.57 -1.70
N GLY A 7 -23.21 -11.84 -2.79
CA GLY A 7 -22.33 -10.78 -3.25
C GLY A 7 -22.31 -9.75 -2.12
N ARG A 8 -21.46 -10.02 -1.12
CA ARG A 8 -21.31 -9.22 0.10
C ARG A 8 -21.23 -7.74 -0.28
N SER A 9 -22.19 -6.97 0.20
CA SER A 9 -22.37 -5.55 -0.10
C SER A 9 -21.05 -4.77 -0.02
N PRO A 10 -20.82 -3.75 -0.88
CA PRO A 10 -19.65 -2.87 -0.77
C PRO A 10 -19.47 -2.29 0.64
N VAL A 11 -20.57 -2.09 1.38
CA VAL A 11 -20.54 -1.65 2.78
C VAL A 11 -19.73 -2.64 3.63
N TRP A 12 -20.01 -3.94 3.54
CA TRP A 12 -19.32 -4.95 4.33
C TRP A 12 -17.82 -5.03 3.98
N LEU A 13 -17.49 -4.93 2.70
CA LEU A 13 -16.10 -4.89 2.24
C LEU A 13 -15.35 -3.70 2.84
N LEU A 14 -15.94 -2.51 2.77
CA LEU A 14 -15.36 -1.28 3.32
C LEU A 14 -15.27 -1.31 4.84
N THR A 15 -16.26 -1.87 5.53
CA THR A 15 -16.22 -2.05 6.99
C THR A 15 -15.06 -2.95 7.41
N VAL A 16 -14.90 -4.11 6.77
CA VAL A 16 -13.81 -5.05 7.11
C VAL A 16 -12.45 -4.44 6.75
N TRP A 17 -12.33 -3.78 5.60
CA TRP A 17 -11.12 -3.06 5.24
C TRP A 17 -10.79 -1.98 6.28
N GLY A 18 -11.75 -1.10 6.60
CA GLY A 18 -11.55 -0.01 7.56
C GLY A 18 -11.13 -0.52 8.94
N ALA A 19 -11.81 -1.55 9.46
CA ALA A 19 -11.48 -2.14 10.75
C ALA A 19 -10.06 -2.74 10.77
N THR A 20 -9.69 -3.51 9.74
CA THR A 20 -8.37 -4.13 9.66
C THR A 20 -7.25 -3.10 9.49
N ARG A 21 -7.48 -2.04 8.69
CA ARG A 21 -6.49 -0.98 8.46
C ARG A 21 -6.34 -0.05 9.64
N LEU A 22 -7.42 0.20 10.38
CA LEU A 22 -7.33 0.90 11.65
C LEU A 22 -6.41 0.17 12.61
N VAL A 23 -6.54 -1.15 12.76
CA VAL A 23 -5.65 -1.94 13.62
C VAL A 23 -4.18 -1.85 13.15
N LEU A 24 -3.92 -1.94 11.85
CA LEU A 24 -2.56 -1.76 11.31
C LEU A 24 -2.00 -0.36 11.61
N LEU A 25 -2.81 0.69 11.43
CA LEU A 25 -2.44 2.06 11.76
C LEU A 25 -2.12 2.21 13.25
N LEU A 26 -2.93 1.64 14.13
CA LEU A 26 -2.66 1.66 15.57
C LEU A 26 -1.32 0.99 15.92
N PHE A 27 -0.92 -0.06 15.20
CA PHE A 27 0.40 -0.69 15.38
C PHE A 27 1.54 0.21 14.89
N VAL A 28 1.48 0.71 13.65
CA VAL A 28 2.59 1.53 13.10
C VAL A 28 2.71 2.89 13.77
N LEU A 29 1.61 3.43 14.30
CA LEU A 29 1.57 4.65 15.12
C LEU A 29 1.88 4.39 16.61
N LYS A 30 2.28 3.18 16.98
CA LYS A 30 2.70 2.81 18.34
C LYS A 30 1.63 2.97 19.42
N VAL A 31 0.36 3.06 19.05
CA VAL A 31 -0.77 3.03 20.00
C VAL A 31 -0.94 1.62 20.55
N LEU A 32 -0.70 0.61 19.70
CA LEU A 32 -0.66 -0.79 20.08
C LEU A 32 0.73 -1.36 19.83
N VAL A 33 1.17 -2.27 20.69
CA VAL A 33 2.43 -3.00 20.52
C VAL A 33 2.15 -4.28 19.73
N PHE A 34 2.83 -4.42 18.59
CA PHE A 34 2.81 -5.67 17.84
C PHE A 34 3.87 -6.63 18.43
N PRO A 35 3.55 -7.91 18.67
CA PRO A 35 4.53 -8.87 19.17
C PRO A 35 5.69 -9.07 18.17
N GLY A 36 6.93 -8.93 18.64
CA GLY A 36 8.13 -9.15 17.83
C GLY A 36 8.96 -7.88 17.59
N PRO A 37 9.90 -7.92 16.63
CA PRO A 37 10.77 -6.78 16.31
C PRO A 37 9.99 -5.56 15.81
N ASP A 38 10.53 -4.38 16.10
CA ASP A 38 9.99 -3.13 15.59
C ASP A 38 10.37 -2.89 14.13
N VAL A 39 9.41 -3.06 13.23
CA VAL A 39 9.59 -2.84 11.79
C VAL A 39 9.48 -1.37 11.38
N THR A 40 8.99 -0.49 12.24
CA THR A 40 8.77 0.93 11.88
C THR A 40 10.08 1.74 11.76
N GLY A 41 11.19 1.18 12.25
CA GLY A 41 12.53 1.74 12.09
C GLY A 41 12.95 1.91 10.63
N ASP A 42 12.47 1.03 9.74
CA ASP A 42 12.68 1.16 8.29
C ASP A 42 12.18 2.51 7.78
N VAL A 43 11.03 2.98 8.27
CA VAL A 43 10.44 4.26 7.85
C VAL A 43 11.01 5.43 8.62
N SER A 44 11.09 5.32 9.95
CA SER A 44 11.42 6.47 10.81
C SER A 44 12.91 6.83 10.78
N VAL A 45 13.78 5.87 10.43
CA VAL A 45 15.23 6.05 10.32
C VAL A 45 15.65 5.91 8.86
N ILE A 46 15.62 4.68 8.31
CA ILE A 46 16.26 4.39 7.02
C ILE A 46 15.66 5.23 5.88
N TYR A 47 14.34 5.21 5.70
CA TYR A 47 13.71 5.96 4.61
C TYR A 47 13.79 7.46 4.84
N ARG A 48 13.78 7.92 6.09
CA ARG A 48 13.94 9.35 6.42
C ARG A 48 15.32 9.84 6.00
N ASP A 49 16.36 9.10 6.38
CA ASP A 49 17.75 9.42 6.05
C ASP A 49 17.97 9.40 4.53
N TRP A 50 17.42 8.41 3.84
CA TRP A 50 17.41 8.39 2.37
C TRP A 50 16.68 9.60 1.79
N ALA A 51 15.52 9.97 2.34
CA ALA A 51 14.77 11.13 1.86
C ALA A 51 15.58 12.43 2.04
N ASP A 52 16.30 12.58 3.13
CA ASP A 52 17.16 13.74 3.39
C ASP A 52 18.27 13.85 2.33
N VAL A 53 18.91 12.74 1.97
CA VAL A 53 19.90 12.70 0.87
C VAL A 53 19.23 12.96 -0.49
N LEU A 54 18.13 12.27 -0.81
CA LEU A 54 17.43 12.39 -2.08
C LEU A 54 16.95 13.83 -2.36
N ARG A 55 16.56 14.58 -1.31
CA ARG A 55 16.17 16.00 -1.45
C ARG A 55 17.30 16.91 -1.91
N THR A 56 18.56 16.50 -1.75
CA THR A 56 19.72 17.24 -2.30
C THR A 56 19.92 17.02 -3.80
N GLY A 57 19.14 16.13 -4.42
CA GLY A 57 19.25 15.80 -5.84
C GLY A 57 20.21 14.66 -6.15
N THR A 58 20.77 14.00 -5.12
CA THR A 58 21.65 12.83 -5.26
C THR A 58 21.04 11.59 -4.63
N PHE A 59 21.40 10.41 -5.14
CA PHE A 59 21.06 9.15 -4.49
C PHE A 59 22.03 8.87 -3.33
N PRO A 60 21.63 8.08 -2.31
CA PRO A 60 22.52 7.66 -1.22
C PRO A 60 23.47 6.56 -1.71
N LEU A 61 24.43 6.94 -2.58
CA LEU A 61 25.31 6.02 -3.32
C LEU A 61 26.26 5.23 -2.41
N ASP A 62 26.66 5.81 -1.29
CA ASP A 62 27.58 5.19 -0.32
C ASP A 62 26.83 4.35 0.74
N ASP A 63 25.50 4.35 0.73
CA ASP A 63 24.68 3.56 1.63
C ASP A 63 24.38 2.18 1.02
N VAL A 64 25.00 1.14 1.57
CA VAL A 64 24.82 -0.25 1.13
C VAL A 64 23.38 -0.75 1.24
N THR A 65 22.53 -0.08 2.02
CA THR A 65 21.11 -0.43 2.17
C THR A 65 20.26 0.12 1.03
N TRP A 66 20.75 1.09 0.25
CA TRP A 66 20.08 1.56 -0.97
C TRP A 66 20.41 0.66 -2.16
N GLN A 67 19.47 -0.21 -2.51
CA GLN A 67 19.64 -1.19 -3.62
C GLN A 67 18.53 -1.09 -4.66
N TYR A 68 17.86 0.05 -4.71
CA TYR A 68 16.62 0.23 -5.45
C TYR A 68 16.79 1.08 -6.70
N PRO A 69 15.99 0.83 -7.76
CA PRO A 69 16.03 1.65 -8.96
C PRO A 69 15.61 3.10 -8.65
N PRO A 70 15.98 4.08 -9.48
CA PRO A 70 15.68 5.50 -9.25
C PRO A 70 14.21 5.80 -8.93
N ALA A 71 13.27 5.06 -9.55
CA ALA A 71 11.85 5.25 -9.31
C ALA A 71 11.40 4.97 -7.86
N ALA A 72 12.14 4.17 -7.09
CA ALA A 72 11.84 3.96 -5.67
C ALA A 72 11.95 5.25 -4.85
N ALA A 73 12.75 6.23 -5.31
CA ALA A 73 12.84 7.53 -4.67
C ALA A 73 11.49 8.25 -4.62
N PHE A 74 10.56 8.01 -5.55
CA PHE A 74 9.24 8.63 -5.48
C PHE A 74 8.45 8.21 -4.24
N ALA A 75 8.52 6.93 -3.86
CA ALA A 75 7.87 6.45 -2.63
C ALA A 75 8.50 7.06 -1.39
N VAL A 76 9.84 7.10 -1.34
CA VAL A 76 10.62 7.65 -0.22
C VAL A 76 10.46 9.17 -0.10
N LEU A 77 10.34 9.91 -1.20
CA LEU A 77 10.13 11.36 -1.19
C LEU A 77 8.67 11.76 -0.97
N SER A 78 7.71 10.87 -1.25
CA SER A 78 6.27 11.17 -1.18
C SER A 78 5.77 11.73 0.16
N PRO A 79 6.33 11.41 1.35
CA PRO A 79 5.93 12.06 2.59
C PRO A 79 6.07 13.59 2.57
N GLY A 80 6.96 14.14 1.72
CA GLY A 80 7.07 15.58 1.49
C GLY A 80 5.82 16.25 0.91
N LEU A 81 4.86 15.48 0.39
CA LEU A 81 3.54 15.96 -0.04
C LEU A 81 2.63 16.34 1.14
N LEU A 82 2.96 15.89 2.36
CA LEU A 82 2.21 16.14 3.59
C LEU A 82 3.11 16.83 4.64
N PRO A 83 3.62 18.06 4.36
CA PRO A 83 4.64 18.70 5.18
C PRO A 83 4.16 19.11 6.59
N PHE A 84 2.86 19.03 6.83
CA PHE A 84 2.22 19.29 8.13
C PHE A 84 2.19 18.06 9.04
N LEU A 85 2.73 16.92 8.59
CA LEU A 85 2.87 15.68 9.37
C LEU A 85 4.35 15.33 9.52
N GLU A 86 4.68 14.61 10.60
CA GLU A 86 5.99 13.98 10.71
C GLU A 86 6.20 12.94 9.60
N TYR A 87 7.44 12.77 9.14
CA TYR A 87 7.78 11.92 8.00
C TYR A 87 7.18 10.51 8.08
N ALA A 88 7.28 9.85 9.24
CA ALA A 88 6.76 8.49 9.42
C ALA A 88 5.22 8.46 9.37
N THR A 89 4.56 9.40 10.05
CA THR A 89 3.10 9.53 10.01
C THR A 89 2.60 9.81 8.60
N ALA A 90 3.24 10.74 7.89
CA ALA A 90 2.95 11.03 6.48
C ALA A 90 3.09 9.78 5.61
N PHE A 91 4.17 9.01 5.79
CA PHE A 91 4.39 7.76 5.07
C PHE A 91 3.27 6.74 5.33
N PHE A 92 2.89 6.50 6.58
CA PHE A 92 1.82 5.56 6.93
C PHE A 92 0.46 5.99 6.37
N VAL A 93 0.17 7.30 6.35
CA VAL A 93 -1.03 7.84 5.71
C VAL A 93 -1.01 7.57 4.21
N LEU A 94 0.11 7.82 3.53
CA LEU A 94 0.25 7.58 2.09
C LEU A 94 0.18 6.09 1.74
N ALA A 95 0.77 5.22 2.57
CA ALA A 95 0.63 3.77 2.46
C ALA A 95 -0.84 3.36 2.56
N CYS A 96 -1.59 3.91 3.51
CA CYS A 96 -3.02 3.64 3.70
C CYS A 96 -3.88 4.14 2.53
N VAL A 97 -3.60 5.34 2.02
CA VAL A 97 -4.28 5.88 0.82
C VAL A 97 -4.00 4.99 -0.38
N THR A 98 -2.79 4.46 -0.50
CA THR A 98 -2.41 3.60 -1.62
C THR A 98 -3.04 2.21 -1.51
N ASP A 99 -3.12 1.64 -0.30
CA ASP A 99 -3.91 0.42 -0.03
C ASP A 99 -5.38 0.62 -0.43
N ALA A 100 -5.99 1.75 -0.06
CA ALA A 100 -7.36 2.09 -0.45
C ALA A 100 -7.50 2.18 -1.99
N ALA A 101 -6.52 2.74 -2.69
CA ALA A 101 -6.51 2.80 -4.15
C ALA A 101 -6.45 1.40 -4.77
N VAL A 102 -5.65 0.48 -4.23
CA VAL A 102 -5.62 -0.93 -4.68
C VAL A 102 -6.98 -1.57 -4.50
N LEU A 103 -7.60 -1.40 -3.32
CA LEU A 103 -8.94 -1.93 -3.07
C LEU A 103 -9.94 -1.39 -4.09
N ALA A 104 -9.93 -0.09 -4.37
CA ALA A 104 -10.82 0.53 -5.34
C ALA A 104 -10.62 -0.04 -6.76
N LEU A 105 -9.37 -0.21 -7.19
CA LEU A 105 -9.03 -0.80 -8.48
C LEU A 105 -9.53 -2.26 -8.59
N LEU A 106 -9.27 -3.08 -7.57
CA LEU A 106 -9.70 -4.48 -7.55
C LEU A 106 -11.22 -4.62 -7.47
N TRP A 107 -11.88 -3.78 -6.68
CA TRP A 107 -13.33 -3.72 -6.61
C TRP A 107 -13.91 -3.37 -7.97
N GLN A 108 -13.43 -2.31 -8.61
CA GLN A 108 -13.90 -1.87 -9.92
C GLN A 108 -13.66 -2.93 -11.00
N ALA A 109 -12.50 -3.60 -10.96
CA ALA A 109 -12.19 -4.71 -11.86
C ALA A 109 -13.12 -5.91 -11.67
N GLY A 110 -13.59 -6.15 -10.45
CA GLY A 110 -14.54 -7.24 -10.12
C GLY A 110 -16.00 -6.97 -10.48
N ARG A 111 -16.34 -5.77 -10.96
CA ARG A 111 -17.72 -5.38 -11.32
C ARG A 111 -18.08 -5.74 -12.76
N GLY A 112 -19.32 -6.22 -12.94
CA GLY A 112 -19.93 -6.50 -14.26
C GLY A 112 -20.16 -7.98 -14.52
N THR A 113 -20.87 -8.27 -15.61
CA THR A 113 -21.27 -9.61 -16.02
C THR A 113 -20.05 -10.49 -16.28
N GLY A 114 -19.99 -11.68 -15.67
CA GLY A 114 -18.86 -12.61 -15.80
C GLY A 114 -17.61 -12.23 -15.00
N ARG A 115 -17.63 -11.17 -14.18
CA ARG A 115 -16.53 -10.78 -13.29
C ARG A 115 -16.81 -11.18 -11.85
N SER A 116 -15.77 -11.17 -11.00
CA SER A 116 -15.88 -11.60 -9.60
C SER A 116 -15.23 -10.61 -8.63
N PRO A 117 -15.86 -10.29 -7.49
CA PRO A 117 -15.29 -9.43 -6.45
C PRO A 117 -14.24 -10.14 -5.57
N ARG A 118 -13.91 -11.41 -5.87
CA ARG A 118 -12.98 -12.23 -5.06
C ARG A 118 -11.62 -11.58 -4.88
N GLY A 119 -11.07 -10.91 -5.90
CA GLY A 119 -9.78 -10.21 -5.79
C GLY A 119 -9.77 -9.15 -4.69
N ALA A 120 -10.84 -8.36 -4.58
CA ALA A 120 -10.99 -7.37 -3.53
C ALA A 120 -11.08 -8.03 -2.13
N TRP A 121 -11.79 -9.16 -2.01
CA TRP A 121 -11.86 -9.91 -0.75
C TRP A 121 -10.53 -10.54 -0.34
N VAL A 122 -9.78 -11.09 -1.29
CA VAL A 122 -8.42 -11.60 -1.06
C VAL A 122 -7.51 -10.47 -0.57
N TRP A 123 -7.61 -9.28 -1.16
CA TRP A 123 -6.85 -8.11 -0.71
C TRP A 123 -7.23 -7.66 0.71
N VAL A 124 -8.53 -7.54 0.99
CA VAL A 124 -9.02 -7.12 2.31
C VAL A 124 -8.61 -8.09 3.40
N ALA A 125 -8.71 -9.41 3.15
CA ALA A 125 -8.37 -10.44 4.12
C ALA A 125 -6.86 -10.70 4.22
N GLY A 126 -6.13 -10.67 3.10
CA GLY A 126 -4.73 -11.09 3.02
C GLY A 126 -3.74 -10.04 3.53
N VAL A 127 -3.93 -8.77 3.17
CA VAL A 127 -3.03 -7.66 3.58
C VAL A 127 -2.78 -7.60 5.09
N PRO A 128 -3.80 -7.63 5.98
CA PRO A 128 -3.56 -7.55 7.41
C PRO A 128 -2.81 -8.75 7.99
N LEU A 129 -2.75 -9.90 7.28
CA LEU A 129 -1.97 -11.06 7.71
C LEU A 129 -0.46 -10.82 7.65
N LEU A 130 -0.02 -9.81 6.89
CA LEU A 130 1.38 -9.38 6.83
C LEU A 130 1.80 -8.55 8.07
N GLY A 131 0.85 -8.18 8.93
CA GLY A 131 1.12 -7.37 10.11
C GLY A 131 1.55 -5.94 9.78
N PRO A 132 2.17 -5.21 10.72
CA PRO A 132 2.56 -3.80 10.55
C PRO A 132 3.58 -3.59 9.42
N THR A 133 4.31 -4.64 9.02
CA THR A 133 5.29 -4.61 7.93
C THR A 133 4.70 -4.07 6.62
N VAL A 134 3.41 -4.33 6.34
CA VAL A 134 2.78 -3.85 5.11
C VAL A 134 2.69 -2.33 5.01
N TYR A 135 2.69 -1.62 6.14
CA TYR A 135 2.70 -0.16 6.20
C TYR A 135 4.08 0.39 6.60
N ALA A 136 4.95 -0.44 7.17
CA ALA A 136 6.34 -0.08 7.47
C ALA A 136 7.30 -0.31 6.29
N ARG A 137 6.76 -0.61 5.11
CA ARG A 137 7.51 -0.75 3.86
C ARG A 137 6.76 -0.10 2.71
N TYR A 138 7.47 0.39 1.70
CA TYR A 138 6.83 1.01 0.53
C TYR A 138 6.23 -0.01 -0.45
N ASP A 139 6.27 -1.31 -0.14
CA ASP A 139 5.82 -2.39 -1.02
C ASP A 139 4.35 -2.23 -1.45
N VAL A 140 3.48 -1.68 -0.60
CA VAL A 140 2.08 -1.41 -0.96
C VAL A 140 1.97 -0.37 -2.10
N MET A 141 2.88 0.61 -2.13
CA MET A 141 2.92 1.62 -3.19
C MET A 141 3.35 1.02 -4.51
N VAL A 142 4.37 0.16 -4.49
CA VAL A 142 4.82 -0.60 -5.67
C VAL A 142 3.74 -1.56 -6.15
N THR A 143 3.07 -2.24 -5.21
CA THR A 143 1.96 -3.15 -5.51
C THR A 143 0.81 -2.42 -6.20
N ALA A 144 0.51 -1.17 -5.81
CA ALA A 144 -0.52 -0.40 -6.47
C ALA A 144 -0.20 -0.09 -7.94
N VAL A 145 1.06 0.25 -8.23
CA VAL A 145 1.53 0.42 -9.61
C VAL A 145 1.41 -0.89 -10.39
N ALA A 146 1.81 -2.03 -9.79
CA ALA A 146 1.72 -3.33 -10.42
C ALA A 146 0.26 -3.74 -10.71
N VAL A 147 -0.65 -3.56 -9.75
CA VAL A 147 -2.09 -3.83 -9.93
C VAL A 147 -2.67 -2.95 -11.04
N ALA A 148 -2.36 -1.65 -11.04
CA ALA A 148 -2.80 -0.75 -12.10
C ALA A 148 -2.27 -1.18 -13.48
N ALA A 149 -0.99 -1.56 -13.57
CA ALA A 149 -0.36 -2.03 -14.80
C ALA A 149 -1.01 -3.30 -15.34
N LEU A 150 -1.28 -4.31 -14.48
CA LEU A 150 -1.96 -5.55 -14.89
C LEU A 150 -3.38 -5.29 -15.40
N LEU A 151 -4.13 -4.43 -14.71
CA LEU A 151 -5.49 -4.05 -15.14
C LEU A 151 -5.49 -3.25 -16.44
N ALA A 152 -4.46 -2.43 -16.68
CA ALA A 152 -4.28 -1.69 -17.93
C ALA A 152 -3.88 -2.62 -19.08
N ALA A 153 -2.93 -3.54 -18.85
CA ALA A 153 -2.46 -4.52 -19.83
C ALA A 153 -3.61 -5.40 -20.36
N GLY A 154 -4.52 -5.85 -19.48
CA GLY A 154 -5.70 -6.62 -19.89
C GLY A 154 -6.69 -5.84 -20.78
N ARG A 155 -6.68 -4.50 -20.71
CA ARG A 155 -7.52 -3.63 -21.56
C ARG A 155 -6.80 -3.14 -22.81
N HIS A 156 -5.48 -2.98 -22.72
CA HIS A 156 -4.64 -2.37 -23.75
C HIS A 156 -3.35 -3.19 -23.91
N PRO A 157 -3.40 -4.34 -24.62
CA PRO A 157 -2.23 -5.21 -24.77
C PRO A 157 -1.01 -4.51 -25.40
N ARG A 158 -1.25 -3.47 -26.20
CA ARG A 158 -0.20 -2.70 -26.89
C ARG A 158 0.73 -1.93 -25.94
N VAL A 159 0.30 -1.65 -24.71
CA VAL A 159 1.14 -0.97 -23.71
C VAL A 159 1.70 -1.94 -22.67
N ALA A 160 1.47 -3.24 -22.84
CA ALA A 160 1.78 -4.27 -21.84
C ALA A 160 3.26 -4.73 -21.82
N GLY A 161 4.16 -4.01 -22.49
CA GLY A 161 5.57 -4.43 -22.62
C GLY A 161 5.68 -5.75 -23.38
N ALA A 162 5.46 -5.70 -24.70
CA ALA A 162 5.74 -6.78 -25.62
C ALA A 162 6.93 -6.40 -26.50
#